data_AF-A0A256YJ70-F1
#
_entry.id   AF-A0A256YJ70-F1
#
_cell.length_a   1.000
_cell.length_b   1.000
_cell.length_c   1.000
_cell.angle_alpha   90.00
_cell.angle_beta   90.00
_cell.angle_gamma   90.00
#
_symmetry.space_group_name_H-M   'P 1'
#
loop_
_entity.id
_entity.type
_entity.pdbx_description
1 polymer ?
#
loop_
_entity_poly.entity_id
_entity_poly.type
_entity_poly.pdbx_seq_one_letter_code
_entity_poly.pdbx_strand_id
1 'polypeptide(L)'
;MTLYESTLVILGIIGLWFGSDLVVSSAKNIAERLRVSHLIVGLTIASVGTSLPEIFTNVMAGIDTLHGVDASGIAVGNIIGSDLGQITIILGIVGMFATLHYCIRKN
;
A
#
# COMPACT_ATOMS: atom_id res chain seq x y z
N MET A 1 -3.09 28.28 11.19
CA MET A 1 -1.83 27.69 10.69
C MET A 1 -1.79 26.19 10.94
N THR A 2 -2.08 25.67 12.14
CA THR A 2 -2.08 24.22 12.42
C THR A 2 -3.29 23.43 11.87
N LEU A 3 -4.50 23.98 11.94
CA LEU A 3 -5.71 23.29 11.47
C LEU A 3 -5.71 22.98 9.96
N TYR A 4 -5.19 23.91 9.14
CA TYR A 4 -5.16 23.76 7.68
C TYR A 4 -4.25 22.61 7.25
N GLU A 5 -3.03 22.54 7.80
CA GLU A 5 -2.08 21.45 7.52
C GLU A 5 -2.64 20.09 7.91
N SER A 6 -3.25 19.98 9.10
CA SER A 6 -3.87 18.73 9.54
C SER A 6 -5.03 18.31 8.61
N THR A 7 -5.83 19.26 8.13
CA THR A 7 -6.89 18.96 7.15
C THR A 7 -6.32 18.44 5.83
N LEU A 8 -5.23 19.04 5.33
CA LEU A 8 -4.57 18.57 4.10
C LEU A 8 -4.01 17.15 4.26
N VAL A 9 -3.38 16.83 5.40
CA VAL A 9 -2.88 15.48 5.68
C VAL A 9 -4.01 14.46 5.67
N ILE A 10 -5.12 14.74 6.35
CA ILE A 10 -6.28 13.85 6.40
C ILE A 10 -6.88 13.64 5.01
N LEU A 11 -7.06 14.72 4.24
CA LEU A 11 -7.56 14.64 2.87
C LEU A 11 -6.61 13.84 1.97
N GLY A 12 -5.30 14.02 2.12
CA GLY A 12 -4.29 13.27 1.37
C GLY A 12 -4.36 11.77 1.66
N ILE A 13 -4.49 11.37 2.93
CA ILE A 13 -4.63 9.96 3.33
C ILE A 13 -5.90 9.35 2.73
N ILE A 14 -7.04 10.04 2.86
CA ILE A 14 -8.32 9.57 2.30
C ILE A 14 -8.23 9.47 0.77
N GLY A 15 -7.63 10.47 0.12
CA GLY A 15 -7.46 10.51 -1.32
C GLY A 15 -6.58 9.37 -1.84
N LEU A 16 -5.47 9.08 -1.17
CA LEU A 16 -4.59 7.96 -1.51
C LEU A 16 -5.30 6.61 -1.31
N TRP A 17 -6.01 6.44 -0.19
CA TRP A 17 -6.76 5.22 0.07
C TRP A 17 -7.84 4.98 -0.99
N PHE A 18 -8.69 5.98 -1.23
CA PHE A 18 -9.75 5.88 -2.24
C PHE A 18 -9.21 5.70 -3.66
N GLY A 19 -8.13 6.43 -4.00
CA GLY A 19 -7.46 6.31 -5.30
C GLY A 19 -6.91 4.91 -5.54
N SER A 20 -6.23 4.34 -4.54
CA SER A 20 -5.70 2.97 -4.63
C SER A 20 -6.82 1.94 -4.81
N ASP A 21 -7.91 2.04 -4.04
CA ASP A 21 -9.06 1.13 -4.16
C ASP A 21 -9.73 1.21 -5.54
N LEU A 22 -9.89 2.43 -6.07
CA LEU A 22 -10.44 2.64 -7.40
C LEU A 22 -9.58 2.01 -8.49
N VAL A 23 -8.25 2.17 -8.41
CA VAL A 23 -7.30 1.57 -9.36
C VAL A 23 -7.37 0.04 -9.28
N VAL A 24 -7.35 -0.52 -8.08
CA VAL A 24 -7.40 -1.98 -7.86
C VAL A 24 -8.72 -2.57 -8.36
N SER A 25 -9.85 -1.94 -8.02
CA SER A 25 -11.17 -2.38 -8.46
C SER A 25 -11.32 -2.32 -9.98
N SER A 26 -10.81 -1.26 -10.60
CA SER A 26 -10.81 -1.13 -12.06
C SER A 26 -9.92 -2.18 -12.73
N ALA A 27 -8.73 -2.43 -12.19
CA ALA A 27 -7.79 -3.43 -12.70
C ALA A 27 -8.35 -4.86 -12.56
N LYS A 28 -9.02 -5.18 -11.45
CA LYS A 28 -9.74 -6.45 -11.24
C LYS A 28 -10.83 -6.65 -12.31
N ASN A 29 -11.67 -5.64 -12.54
CA ASN A 29 -12.73 -5.69 -13.55
C ASN A 29 -12.18 -5.92 -14.97
N ILE A 30 -11.04 -5.31 -15.31
CA ILE A 30 -10.37 -5.54 -16.60
C ILE A 30 -9.85 -6.98 -16.68
N ALA A 31 -9.19 -7.48 -15.63
CA ALA A 31 -8.64 -8.83 -15.61
C ALA A 31 -9.73 -9.92 -15.71
N GLU A 32 -10.89 -9.71 -15.10
CA GLU A 32 -12.05 -10.60 -15.24
C GLU A 32 -12.57 -10.66 -16.68
N ARG A 33 -12.66 -9.50 -17.36
CA ARG A 33 -13.05 -9.45 -18.79
C ARG A 33 -12.04 -10.16 -19.69
N LEU A 34 -10.77 -10.17 -19.31
CA LEU A 34 -9.70 -10.91 -19.98
C LEU A 34 -9.64 -12.40 -19.60
N ARG A 35 -10.60 -12.90 -18.80
CA ARG A 35 -10.67 -14.30 -18.34
C ARG A 35 -9.44 -14.75 -17.55
N VAL A 36 -8.78 -13.83 -16.84
CA VAL A 36 -7.67 -14.16 -15.94
C VAL A 36 -8.23 -14.83 -14.68
N SER A 37 -7.51 -15.83 -14.15
CA SER A 37 -7.90 -16.51 -12.91
C SER A 37 -7.94 -15.55 -11.73
N HIS A 38 -9.00 -15.64 -10.91
CA HIS A 38 -9.15 -14.86 -9.68
C HIS A 38 -7.97 -15.01 -8.72
N LEU A 39 -7.34 -16.19 -8.67
CA LEU A 39 -6.14 -16.41 -7.87
C LEU A 39 -4.98 -15.52 -8.32
N ILE A 40 -4.74 -15.42 -9.63
CA ILE A 40 -3.66 -14.59 -10.17
C ILE A 40 -3.97 -13.12 -9.88
N VAL A 41 -5.21 -12.69 -10.08
CA VAL A 41 -5.66 -11.32 -9.80
C VAL A 41 -5.45 -10.97 -8.31
N GLY A 42 -5.82 -11.85 -7.39
CA GLY A 42 -5.60 -11.66 -5.96
C GLY A 42 -4.12 -11.64 -5.57
N LEU A 43 -3.32 -12.54 -6.15
CA LEU A 43 -1.89 -12.65 -5.84
C LEU A 43 -1.05 -11.51 -6.44
N THR A 44 -1.53 -10.83 -7.49
CA THR A 44 -0.77 -9.81 -8.22
C THR A 44 -1.39 -8.42 -8.12
N ILE A 45 -2.59 -8.22 -8.67
CA ILE A 45 -3.24 -6.90 -8.74
C ILE A 45 -3.59 -6.42 -7.34
N ALA A 46 -4.15 -7.30 -6.49
CA ALA A 46 -4.51 -6.88 -5.14
C ALA A 46 -3.27 -6.64 -4.27
N SER A 47 -2.23 -7.46 -4.37
CA SER A 47 -0.99 -7.30 -3.59
C SER A 47 -0.20 -6.05 -3.97
N VAL A 48 -0.05 -5.77 -5.27
CA VAL A 48 0.55 -4.50 -5.74
C VAL A 48 -0.35 -3.33 -5.36
N GLY A 49 -1.66 -3.53 -5.46
CA GLY A 49 -2.70 -2.57 -5.11
C GLY A 49 -2.59 -2.00 -3.71
N THR A 50 -2.33 -2.85 -2.72
CA THR A 50 -2.19 -2.42 -1.32
C THR A 50 -0.97 -1.55 -1.08
N SER A 51 0.06 -1.66 -1.93
CA SER A 51 1.29 -0.86 -1.84
C SER A 51 1.28 0.39 -2.73
N LEU A 52 0.19 0.66 -3.46
CA LEU A 52 0.07 1.84 -4.31
C LEU A 52 0.23 3.14 -3.52
N PRO A 53 -0.47 3.35 -2.38
CA PRO A 53 -0.30 4.58 -1.60
C PRO A 53 1.16 4.87 -1.26
N GLU A 54 1.90 3.86 -0.83
CA GLU A 54 3.30 3.93 -0.42
C GLU A 54 4.23 4.21 -1.61
N ILE A 55 3.93 3.62 -2.77
CA ILE A 55 4.64 3.92 -4.01
C ILE A 55 4.44 5.39 -4.38
N PHE A 56 3.21 5.90 -4.33
CA PHE A 56 2.91 7.29 -4.67
C PHE A 56 3.60 8.29 -3.71
N THR A 57 3.59 8.03 -2.41
CA THR A 57 4.25 8.91 -1.43
C THR A 57 5.77 8.92 -1.63
N ASN A 58 6.39 7.77 -1.93
CA ASN A 58 7.82 7.70 -2.22
C ASN A 58 8.20 8.37 -3.54
N VAL A 59 7.36 8.23 -4.59
CA VAL A 59 7.57 8.93 -5.86
C VAL A 59 7.51 10.44 -5.66
N MET A 60 6.54 10.93 -4.88
CA MET A 60 6.44 12.36 -4.57
C MET A 60 7.64 12.86 -3.76
N ALA A 61 8.09 12.11 -2.74
CA ALA A 61 9.30 12.46 -2.01
C ALA A 61 10.54 12.50 -2.91
N GLY A 62 10.63 11.60 -3.91
CA GLY A 62 11.68 11.62 -4.93
C GLY A 62 11.61 12.88 -5.80
N ILE A 63 10.41 13.25 -6.27
CA ILE A 63 10.18 14.48 -7.05
C ILE A 63 10.55 15.73 -6.24
N ASP A 64 10.15 15.80 -4.96
CA ASP A 64 10.48 16.90 -4.07
C ASP A 64 12.00 17.03 -3.85
N THR A 65 12.68 15.88 -3.71
CA THR A 65 14.15 15.83 -3.62
C THR A 65 14.81 16.38 -4.88
N LEU A 66 14.29 16.06 -6.07
CA LEU A 66 14.78 16.63 -7.33
C LEU A 66 14.54 18.14 -7.44
N HIS A 67 13.49 18.66 -6.81
CA HIS A 67 13.19 20.09 -6.73
C HIS A 67 13.98 20.83 -5.64
N GLY A 68 14.89 20.14 -4.94
CA GLY A 68 15.76 20.73 -3.90
C GLY A 68 15.16 20.73 -2.51
N VAL A 69 14.04 20.04 -2.28
CA VAL A 69 13.43 19.83 -0.96
C VAL A 69 13.90 18.49 -0.41
N ASP A 70 14.63 18.49 0.71
CA ASP A 70 15.07 17.22 1.31
C ASP A 70 13.88 16.46 1.93
N ALA A 71 13.35 15.49 1.18
CA ALA A 71 12.27 14.59 1.59
C ALA A 71 12.77 13.14 1.82
N SER A 72 14.09 12.93 1.85
CA SER A 72 14.70 11.60 1.98
C SER A 72 14.28 10.87 3.26
N GLY A 73 14.18 11.59 4.37
CA GLY A 73 13.71 11.05 5.65
C GLY A 73 12.26 10.54 5.60
N ILE A 74 11.38 11.23 4.86
CA ILE A 74 9.98 10.81 4.69
C ILE A 74 9.92 9.53 3.86
N ALA A 75 10.67 9.46 2.76
CA ALA A 75 10.71 8.27 1.90
C ALA A 75 11.21 7.03 2.67
N VAL A 76 12.33 7.17 3.39
CA VAL A 76 12.90 6.06 4.17
C VAL A 76 11.97 5.66 5.32
N GLY A 77 11.41 6.64 6.03
CA GLY A 77 10.46 6.41 7.12
C GLY A 77 9.20 5.68 6.64
N ASN A 78 8.69 6.02 5.46
CA ASN A 78 7.53 5.37 4.85
C ASN A 78 7.84 3.90 4.48
N ILE A 79 8.94 3.63 3.79
CA ILE A 79 9.31 2.25 3.39
C ILE A 79 9.50 1.36 4.61
N ILE A 80 10.37 1.78 5.54
CA ILE A 80 10.70 0.98 6.72
C ILE A 80 9.48 0.85 7.64
N GLY A 81 8.74 1.93 7.84
CA GLY A 81 7.56 1.94 8.70
C GLY A 81 6.44 1.04 8.18
N SER A 82 6.13 1.09 6.88
CA SER A 82 5.07 0.28 6.27
C SER A 82 5.40 -1.21 6.29
N ASP A 83 6.64 -1.61 5.99
CA ASP A 83 7.05 -3.01 6.04
C ASP A 83 7.06 -3.57 7.47
N LEU A 84 7.59 -2.80 8.41
CA LEU A 84 7.53 -3.18 9.83
C LEU A 84 6.09 -3.24 10.34
N GLY A 85 5.24 -2.31 9.95
CA GLY A 85 3.82 -2.29 10.33
C GLY A 85 3.07 -3.51 9.80
N GLN A 86 3.33 -3.91 8.55
CA GLN A 86 2.75 -5.13 7.97
C GLN A 86 3.16 -6.37 8.77
N ILE A 87 4.44 -6.51 9.12
CA ILE A 87 4.95 -7.69 9.82
C ILE A 87 4.56 -7.72 11.30
N THR A 88 4.61 -6.58 11.99
CA THR A 88 4.38 -6.53 13.44
C THR A 88 2.92 -6.36 13.79
N ILE A 89 2.24 -5.38 13.18
CA ILE A 89 0.87 -5.03 13.51
C ILE A 89 -0.10 -5.93 12.75
N ILE A 90 -0.04 -5.95 11.42
CA ILE A 90 -1.03 -6.66 10.61
C ILE A 90 -0.90 -8.16 10.81
N LEU A 91 0.29 -8.72 10.58
CA LEU A 91 0.58 -10.14 10.80
C LEU A 91 0.38 -10.56 12.27
N GLY A 92 0.72 -9.71 13.23
CA GLY A 92 0.47 -9.94 14.66
C GLY A 92 -1.03 -10.07 14.96
N ILE A 93 -1.84 -9.12 14.49
CA ILE A 93 -3.31 -9.16 14.66
C ILE A 93 -3.89 -10.39 13.95
N VAL A 94 -3.49 -10.66 12.71
CA VAL A 94 -3.95 -11.84 11.96
C VAL A 94 -3.63 -13.12 12.71
N GLY A 95 -2.41 -13.25 13.26
CA GLY A 95 -2.01 -14.41 14.06
C GLY A 95 -2.77 -14.58 15.37
N MET A 96 -3.29 -13.50 15.95
CA MET A 96 -4.16 -13.58 17.14
C MET A 96 -5.55 -14.14 16.82
N PHE A 97 -6.12 -13.83 15.65
CA PHE A 97 -7.48 -14.24 15.28
C PHE A 97 -7.54 -15.51 14.43
N ALA A 98 -6.49 -15.81 13.67
CA ALA A 98 -6.45 -16.94 12.76
C ALA A 98 -5.09 -17.64 12.80
N THR A 99 -5.10 -18.95 13.01
CA THR A 99 -3.90 -19.78 12.85
C THR A 99 -3.52 -19.82 11.37
N LEU A 100 -2.45 -19.12 11.03
CA LEU A 100 -1.86 -19.17 9.69
C LEU A 100 -1.30 -20.57 9.44
N HIS A 101 -2.06 -21.40 8.73
CA HIS A 101 -1.59 -22.70 8.26
C HIS A 101 -0.62 -22.48 7.10
N TYR A 102 0.67 -22.45 7.40
CA TYR A 102 1.71 -22.46 6.39
C TYR A 102 1.93 -23.91 5.93
N CYS A 103 1.44 -24.25 4.73
CA CYS A 103 1.71 -25.55 4.12
C CYS A 103 3.15 -25.57 3.61
N ILE A 104 4.11 -25.87 4.49
CA ILE A 104 5.46 -26.23 4.05
C ILE A 104 5.35 -27.59 3.38
N ARG A 105 5.43 -27.60 2.05
CA ARG A 105 5.62 -28.82 1.27
C ARG A 105 6.99 -29.39 1.63
N LYS A 106 7.00 -30.22 2.67
CA LYS A 106 8.15 -31.02 3.08
C LYS A 106 8.44 -32.01 1.95
N ASN A 107 9.57 -31.85 1.28
CA ASN A 107 10.14 -32.88 0.41
C ASN A 107 10.84 -33.92 1.28
#